data_AF-A0A941BJ53-F1
#
_entry.id   AF-A0A941BJ53-F1
#
_cell.length_a   1.000
_cell.length_b   1.000
_cell.length_c   1.000
_cell.angle_alpha   90.00
_cell.angle_beta   90.00
_cell.angle_gamma   90.00
#
_symmetry.space_group_name_H-M   'P 1'
#
loop_
_entity.id
_entity.type
_entity.pdbx_description
1 polymer ?
#
loop_
_entity_poly.entity_id
_entity_poly.type
_entity_poly.pdbx_seq_one_letter_code
_entity_poly.pdbx_strand_id
1 'polypeptide(L)'
;MVGKPAGARGFPCCSAGVEHPAQGYRAMFGWVQLVRSTDSPSNGTAFEMDPFLLFEDAPSPYAFFGVKPMLFDAPSRGERSPLAWLAHCFLARTPLEDTERHVVPLTGFSWGFDIDDTGLITLRSARALAPGDWDTHRPLLQRRHPGWSFSQWQLPERPDPFLRQARSADGGRRSGPAGGGTGVGPLPGGPRVTPGG
;
A
#
# COMPACT_ATOMS: atom_id res chain seq x y z
N MET A 1 -22.37 0.04 -7.82
CA MET A 1 -21.41 1.06 -8.34
C MET A 1 -20.02 0.48 -8.19
N VAL A 2 -19.22 0.44 -9.26
CA VAL A 2 -17.80 0.03 -9.19
C VAL A 2 -16.97 1.31 -9.09
N GLY A 3 -16.09 1.40 -8.08
CA GLY A 3 -15.29 2.60 -7.79
C GLY A 3 -15.66 3.29 -6.48
N LYS A 4 -15.06 4.47 -6.21
CA LYS A 4 -15.28 5.21 -4.96
C LYS A 4 -16.63 5.97 -4.96
N PRO A 5 -17.27 6.16 -3.79
CA PRO A 5 -18.48 6.99 -3.66
C PRO A 5 -18.19 8.47 -3.96
N ALA A 6 -19.24 9.26 -4.24
CA ALA A 6 -19.10 10.68 -4.61
C ALA A 6 -18.33 11.53 -3.56
N GLY A 7 -18.53 11.24 -2.27
CA GLY A 7 -17.82 11.92 -1.16
C GLY A 7 -16.30 11.72 -1.18
N ALA A 8 -15.82 10.67 -1.84
CA ALA A 8 -14.39 10.38 -1.96
C ALA A 8 -13.68 11.17 -3.07
N ARG A 9 -14.39 12.02 -3.82
CA ARG A 9 -13.79 12.83 -4.88
C ARG A 9 -12.70 13.73 -4.32
N GLY A 10 -11.53 13.70 -4.94
CA GLY A 10 -10.37 14.53 -4.58
C GLY A 10 -9.48 13.96 -3.47
N PHE A 11 -9.86 12.81 -2.86
CA PHE A 11 -8.93 12.08 -2.00
C PHE A 11 -7.81 11.47 -2.85
N PRO A 12 -6.56 11.49 -2.35
CA PRO A 12 -5.46 10.87 -3.06
C PRO A 12 -5.59 9.35 -3.07
N CYS A 13 -4.87 8.73 -3.99
CA CYS A 13 -4.57 7.31 -4.00
C CYS A 13 -3.06 7.11 -4.11
N CYS A 14 -2.60 5.95 -3.67
CA CYS A 14 -1.23 5.51 -3.82
C CYS A 14 -1.21 4.21 -4.60
N SER A 15 -0.29 4.14 -5.56
CA SER A 15 0.12 2.90 -6.19
C SER A 15 1.62 2.76 -6.10
N ALA A 16 2.08 1.55 -5.78
CA ALA A 16 3.51 1.21 -5.81
C ALA A 16 3.73 -0.15 -6.47
N GLY A 17 4.54 -0.14 -7.52
CA GLY A 17 4.97 -1.34 -8.24
C GLY A 17 6.29 -1.89 -7.70
N VAL A 18 6.52 -3.18 -7.96
CA VAL A 18 7.79 -3.86 -7.65
C VAL A 18 8.48 -4.21 -8.97
N GLU A 19 9.60 -3.55 -9.23
CA GLU A 19 10.53 -3.94 -10.30
C GLU A 19 11.60 -4.84 -9.70
N HIS A 20 11.76 -6.06 -10.24
CA HIS A 20 12.76 -7.01 -9.79
C HIS A 20 13.02 -8.06 -10.90
N PRO A 21 14.28 -8.48 -11.14
CA PRO A 21 14.62 -9.38 -12.25
C PRO A 21 14.20 -10.82 -12.02
N ALA A 22 14.02 -11.25 -10.76
CA ALA A 22 13.62 -12.61 -10.47
C ALA A 22 12.25 -12.97 -11.10
N GLN A 23 12.02 -14.28 -11.21
CA GLN A 23 10.83 -14.89 -11.79
C GLN A 23 10.27 -15.97 -10.87
N GLY A 24 9.01 -16.35 -11.10
CA GLY A 24 8.30 -17.35 -10.30
C GLY A 24 8.29 -16.99 -8.81
N TYR A 25 8.43 -18.00 -7.95
CA TYR A 25 8.42 -17.80 -6.49
C TYR A 25 9.59 -16.96 -5.96
N ARG A 26 10.68 -16.82 -6.72
CA ARG A 26 11.80 -15.93 -6.37
C ARG A 26 11.45 -14.45 -6.50
N ALA A 27 10.30 -14.13 -7.10
CA ALA A 27 9.74 -12.79 -7.18
C ALA A 27 8.50 -12.62 -6.29
N MET A 28 8.31 -13.50 -5.31
CA MET A 28 7.27 -13.33 -4.30
C MET A 28 7.68 -12.29 -3.26
N PHE A 29 6.80 -11.31 -3.08
CA PHE A 29 6.93 -10.27 -2.08
C PHE A 29 5.58 -10.01 -1.42
N GLY A 30 5.60 -9.21 -0.37
CA GLY A 30 4.41 -8.68 0.27
C GLY A 30 4.58 -7.24 0.73
N TRP A 31 3.47 -6.51 0.69
CA TRP A 31 3.36 -5.18 1.28
C TRP A 31 2.72 -5.28 2.66
N VAL A 32 3.46 -4.89 3.69
CA VAL A 32 2.93 -4.64 5.03
C VAL A 32 2.55 -3.17 5.09
N GLN A 33 1.30 -2.87 5.44
CA GLN A 33 0.81 -1.50 5.59
C GLN A 33 0.32 -1.27 7.02
N LEU A 34 0.78 -0.16 7.60
CA LEU A 34 0.29 0.35 8.88
C LEU A 34 -0.18 1.79 8.70
N VAL A 35 -1.28 2.14 9.34
CA VAL A 35 -1.90 3.46 9.23
C VAL A 35 -2.08 4.10 10.58
N ARG A 36 -1.93 5.41 10.61
CA ARG A 36 -2.25 6.27 11.75
C ARG A 36 -3.17 7.36 11.27
N SER A 37 -4.28 7.53 11.97
CA SER A 37 -5.32 8.48 11.59
C SER A 37 -5.91 9.14 12.81
N THR A 38 -6.17 10.45 12.77
CA THR A 38 -6.80 11.16 13.89
C THR A 38 -8.26 10.77 14.11
N ASP A 39 -8.88 10.08 13.17
CA ASP A 39 -10.24 9.53 13.32
C ASP A 39 -10.25 8.02 13.65
N SER A 40 -9.09 7.41 13.92
CA SER A 40 -9.02 6.03 14.39
C SER A 40 -9.25 5.95 15.92
N PRO A 41 -9.46 4.75 16.48
CA PRO A 41 -9.61 4.57 17.93
C PRO A 41 -8.42 5.10 18.75
N SER A 42 -7.22 5.15 18.15
CA SER A 42 -6.03 5.73 18.78
C SER A 42 -5.97 7.27 18.70
N ASN A 43 -6.91 7.92 18.02
CA ASN A 43 -6.95 9.37 17.81
C ASN A 43 -5.59 9.92 17.29
N GLY A 44 -4.99 9.20 16.34
CA GLY A 44 -3.72 9.59 15.72
C GLY A 44 -2.49 9.41 16.60
N THR A 45 -2.59 8.73 17.75
CA THR A 45 -1.45 8.51 18.66
C THR A 45 -0.68 7.23 18.36
N ALA A 46 -1.30 6.24 17.71
CA ALA A 46 -0.67 4.96 17.40
C ALA A 46 -0.91 4.54 15.95
N PHE A 47 0.00 3.71 15.42
CA PHE A 47 -0.23 3.00 14.17
C PHE A 47 -1.05 1.74 14.42
N GLU A 48 -1.87 1.40 13.45
CA GLU A 48 -2.73 0.23 13.41
C GLU A 48 -2.42 -0.56 12.14
N MET A 49 -2.61 -1.88 12.19
CA MET A 49 -2.47 -2.73 11.01
C MET A 49 -3.60 -2.45 10.04
N ASP A 50 -3.28 -2.36 8.75
CA ASP A 50 -4.25 -2.15 7.67
C ASP A 50 -4.17 -3.31 6.66
N PRO A 51 -4.64 -4.52 7.04
CA PRO A 51 -4.70 -5.64 6.13
C PRO A 51 -5.78 -5.40 5.07
N PHE A 52 -5.78 -6.22 4.02
CA PHE A 52 -6.83 -6.11 3.02
C PHE A 52 -8.21 -6.41 3.62
N LEU A 53 -9.14 -5.48 3.49
CA LEU A 53 -10.49 -5.50 4.12
C LEU A 53 -11.25 -6.83 3.96
N LEU A 54 -11.11 -7.53 2.84
CA LEU A 54 -11.80 -8.81 2.63
C LEU A 54 -11.18 -9.98 3.41
N PHE A 55 -10.00 -9.78 3.98
CA PHE A 55 -9.17 -10.80 4.63
C PHE A 55 -8.57 -10.30 5.94
N GLU A 56 -9.30 -9.50 6.72
CA GLU A 56 -8.83 -8.98 8.02
C GLU A 56 -8.47 -10.09 9.02
N ASP A 57 -9.13 -11.25 8.92
CA ASP A 57 -8.88 -12.43 9.74
C ASP A 57 -7.81 -13.37 9.15
N ALA A 58 -7.26 -13.07 7.97
CA ALA A 58 -6.20 -13.88 7.42
C ALA A 58 -4.98 -13.82 8.34
N PRO A 59 -4.35 -14.97 8.67
CA PRO A 59 -3.19 -15.01 9.55
C PRO A 59 -1.91 -14.59 8.79
N SER A 60 -1.93 -13.42 8.16
CA SER A 60 -0.87 -12.86 7.31
C SER A 60 -0.69 -11.36 7.62
N PRO A 61 0.55 -10.87 7.72
CA PRO A 61 0.82 -9.44 7.91
C PRO A 61 0.73 -8.62 6.61
N TYR A 62 0.50 -9.26 5.47
CA TYR A 62 0.53 -8.61 4.16
C TYR A 62 -0.86 -8.13 3.74
N ALA A 63 -0.96 -6.85 3.38
CA ALA A 63 -2.13 -6.29 2.70
C ALA A 63 -2.18 -6.73 1.22
N PHE A 64 -1.02 -6.86 0.59
CA PHE A 64 -0.88 -7.35 -0.79
C PHE A 64 0.28 -8.33 -0.85
N PHE A 65 0.08 -9.52 -1.42
CA PHE A 65 1.10 -10.56 -1.47
C PHE A 65 1.02 -11.33 -2.78
N GLY A 66 2.16 -11.68 -3.36
CA GLY A 66 2.22 -12.43 -4.61
C GLY A 66 3.50 -12.18 -5.40
N VAL A 67 3.49 -12.55 -6.68
CA VAL A 67 4.60 -12.29 -7.60
C VAL A 67 4.58 -10.80 -8.00
N LYS A 68 5.60 -10.04 -7.60
CA LYS A 68 5.74 -8.59 -7.85
C LYS A 68 4.43 -7.83 -7.56
N PRO A 69 3.91 -7.92 -6.32
CA PRO A 69 2.60 -7.41 -5.99
C PRO A 69 2.57 -5.88 -6.07
N MET A 70 1.50 -5.35 -6.63
CA MET A 70 1.21 -3.92 -6.57
C MET A 70 0.55 -3.58 -5.24
N LEU A 71 1.06 -2.58 -4.54
CA LEU A 71 0.29 -1.90 -3.49
C LEU A 71 -0.66 -0.93 -4.19
N PHE A 72 -1.94 -0.98 -3.82
CA PHE A 72 -2.91 0.04 -4.18
C PHE A 72 -3.73 0.41 -2.96
N ASP A 73 -3.69 1.69 -2.58
CA ASP A 73 -4.47 2.18 -1.46
C ASP A 73 -5.13 3.51 -1.82
N ALA A 74 -6.38 3.66 -1.36
CA ALA A 74 -7.26 4.72 -1.76
C ALA A 74 -8.23 5.05 -0.60
N PRO A 75 -7.71 5.52 0.55
CA PRO A 75 -8.52 5.90 1.69
C PRO A 75 -9.55 6.97 1.27
N SER A 76 -10.71 6.93 1.91
CA SER A 76 -11.76 7.92 1.69
C SER A 76 -12.64 8.04 2.93
N ARG A 77 -13.41 9.12 2.99
CA ARG A 77 -14.40 9.38 4.03
C ARG A 77 -15.70 9.86 3.40
N GLY A 78 -16.80 9.68 4.13
CA GLY A 78 -18.10 10.24 3.74
C GLY A 78 -18.13 11.76 3.86
N GLU A 79 -17.43 12.30 4.86
CA GLU A 79 -17.35 13.73 5.18
C GLU A 79 -15.90 14.24 5.15
N ARG A 80 -15.74 15.56 5.01
CA ARG A 80 -14.43 16.24 5.00
C ARG A 80 -14.21 16.98 6.31
N SER A 81 -14.03 16.23 7.37
CA SER A 81 -13.67 16.75 8.69
C SER A 81 -12.14 16.82 8.83
N PRO A 82 -11.62 17.68 9.72
CA PRO A 82 -10.19 17.75 10.01
C PRO A 82 -9.59 16.37 10.27
N LEU A 83 -8.54 16.04 9.54
CA LEU A 83 -7.97 14.70 9.54
C LEU A 83 -6.48 14.76 9.24
N ALA A 84 -5.67 14.05 10.01
CA ALA A 84 -4.31 13.71 9.61
C ALA A 84 -4.23 12.19 9.41
N TRP A 85 -4.00 11.76 8.17
CA TRP A 85 -3.87 10.36 7.81
C TRP A 85 -2.48 10.07 7.26
N LEU A 86 -1.83 9.03 7.76
CA LEU A 86 -0.47 8.63 7.39
C LEU A 86 -0.36 7.11 7.32
N ALA A 87 0.12 6.59 6.20
CA ALA A 87 0.50 5.21 6.04
C ALA A 87 2.02 5.05 6.07
N HIS A 88 2.49 3.96 6.66
CA HIS A 88 3.81 3.38 6.48
C HIS A 88 3.65 2.05 5.73
N CYS A 89 4.31 1.95 4.58
CA CYS A 89 4.20 0.80 3.69
C CYS A 89 5.60 0.19 3.52
N PHE A 90 5.74 -1.10 3.84
CA PHE A 90 7.01 -1.82 3.74
C PHE A 90 6.88 -2.97 2.75
N LEU A 91 7.76 -2.99 1.76
CA LEU A 91 7.95 -4.17 0.92
C LEU A 91 8.83 -5.15 1.67
N ALA A 92 8.40 -6.39 1.74
CA ALA A 92 9.13 -7.47 2.36
C ALA A 92 9.07 -8.74 1.52
N ARG A 93 9.98 -9.66 1.81
CA ARG A 93 9.93 -11.04 1.32
C ARG A 93 9.71 -12.00 2.49
N THR A 94 9.16 -13.16 2.17
CA THR A 94 9.16 -14.32 3.06
C THR A 94 10.02 -15.40 2.40
N PRO A 95 11.18 -15.77 2.98
CA PRO A 95 11.91 -16.94 2.54
C PRO A 95 10.98 -18.16 2.52
N LEU A 96 10.97 -18.92 1.43
CA LEU A 96 10.08 -20.09 1.28
C LEU A 96 10.77 -21.38 1.67
N GLU A 97 12.09 -21.33 1.89
CA GLU A 97 12.94 -22.45 2.29
C GLU A 97 12.85 -22.72 3.80
N ASP A 98 12.30 -21.77 4.58
CA ASP A 98 12.18 -21.86 6.03
C ASP A 98 10.81 -22.47 6.43
N THR A 99 10.81 -23.28 7.49
CA THR A 99 9.57 -23.81 8.09
C THR A 99 8.82 -22.74 8.89
N GLU A 100 9.51 -21.68 9.30
CA GLU A 100 8.95 -20.56 10.04
C GLU A 100 8.48 -19.46 9.08
N ARG A 101 7.27 -18.95 9.31
CA ARG A 101 6.74 -17.83 8.54
C ARG A 101 7.44 -16.55 8.98
N HIS A 102 8.27 -16.01 8.09
CA HIS A 102 9.20 -14.94 8.43
C HIS A 102 9.07 -13.75 7.47
N VAL A 103 9.07 -12.54 8.01
CA VAL A 103 9.03 -11.28 7.23
C VAL A 103 10.40 -10.61 7.25
N VAL A 104 10.99 -10.46 6.07
CA VAL A 104 12.25 -9.74 5.86
C VAL A 104 11.98 -8.43 5.11
N PRO A 105 12.01 -7.26 5.79
CA PRO A 105 11.80 -5.97 5.14
C PRO A 105 12.94 -5.64 4.17
N LEU A 106 12.58 -5.07 3.02
CA LEU A 106 13.50 -4.73 1.93
C LEU A 106 13.57 -3.22 1.71
N THR A 107 12.41 -2.57 1.64
CA THR A 107 12.29 -1.12 1.49
C THR A 107 10.98 -0.63 2.08
N GLY A 108 10.87 0.67 2.33
CA GLY A 108 9.67 1.26 2.89
C GLY A 108 9.49 2.71 2.50
N PHE A 109 8.23 3.16 2.57
CA PHE A 109 7.88 4.54 2.36
C PHE A 109 6.66 4.92 3.20
N SER A 110 6.58 6.20 3.56
CA SER A 110 5.35 6.79 4.08
C SER A 110 4.68 7.63 3.02
N TRP A 111 3.36 7.72 3.08
CA TRP A 111 2.56 8.67 2.31
C TRP A 111 1.28 8.98 3.08
N GLY A 112 0.58 10.05 2.71
CA GLY A 112 -0.70 10.34 3.35
C GLY A 112 -1.32 11.65 2.90
N PHE A 113 -2.19 12.20 3.72
CA PHE A 113 -2.83 13.49 3.45
C PHE A 113 -3.39 14.09 4.73
N ASP A 114 -3.63 15.39 4.65
CA ASP A 114 -4.35 16.15 5.66
C ASP A 114 -5.65 16.70 5.08
N ILE A 115 -6.65 16.87 5.95
CA ILE A 115 -7.84 17.67 5.72
C ILE A 115 -7.83 18.78 6.76
N ASP A 116 -7.90 20.04 6.32
CA ASP A 116 -8.01 21.18 7.24
C ASP A 116 -9.47 21.45 7.66
N ASP A 117 -9.68 22.49 8.46
CA ASP A 117 -10.98 22.94 8.93
C ASP A 117 -11.92 23.44 7.83
N THR A 118 -11.38 23.77 6.64
CA THR A 118 -12.17 24.14 5.45
C THR A 118 -12.54 22.94 4.58
N GLY A 119 -12.04 21.74 4.91
CA GLY A 119 -12.21 20.54 4.12
C GLY A 119 -11.26 20.45 2.91
N LEU A 120 -10.17 21.24 2.88
CA LEU A 120 -9.15 21.16 1.84
C LEU A 120 -8.24 19.97 2.09
N ILE A 121 -8.10 19.13 1.06
CA ILE A 121 -7.24 17.94 1.10
C ILE A 121 -5.84 18.33 0.59
N THR A 122 -4.83 18.11 1.43
CA THR A 122 -3.41 18.33 1.08
C THR A 122 -2.65 17.02 1.13
N LEU A 123 -2.03 16.63 0.01
CA LEU A 123 -1.22 15.42 -0.08
C LEU A 123 0.07 15.58 0.75
N ARG A 124 0.36 14.58 1.58
CA ARG A 124 1.70 14.38 2.16
C ARG A 124 2.52 13.55 1.18
N SER A 125 3.53 14.17 0.58
CA SER A 125 4.39 13.51 -0.40
C SER A 125 5.04 12.24 0.14
N ALA A 126 5.24 11.27 -0.75
CA ALA A 126 5.86 10.02 -0.38
C ALA A 126 7.31 10.25 0.09
N ARG A 127 7.65 9.74 1.28
CA ARG A 127 8.99 9.82 1.88
C ARG A 127 9.56 8.42 2.03
N ALA A 128 10.85 8.22 1.73
CA ALA A 128 11.52 6.95 2.06
C ALA A 128 11.58 6.75 3.58
N LEU A 129 11.33 5.52 4.03
CA LEU A 129 11.51 5.12 5.42
C LEU A 129 12.90 4.54 5.62
N ALA A 130 13.36 4.56 6.86
CA ALA A 130 14.62 4.01 7.31
C ALA A 130 14.39 2.73 8.14
N PRO A 131 15.43 1.93 8.40
CA PRO A 131 15.36 0.79 9.31
C PRO A 131 14.70 1.09 10.66
N GLY A 132 15.02 2.23 11.27
CA GLY A 132 14.44 2.64 12.54
C GLY A 132 12.92 2.79 12.48
N ASP A 133 12.36 3.22 11.35
CA ASP A 133 10.90 3.31 11.17
C ASP A 133 10.25 1.92 11.25
N TRP A 134 10.88 0.89 10.67
CA TRP A 134 10.41 -0.50 10.77
C TRP A 134 10.47 -1.02 12.20
N ASP A 135 11.55 -0.75 12.92
CA ASP A 135 11.73 -1.20 14.30
C ASP A 135 10.64 -0.66 15.24
N THR A 136 10.13 0.55 14.99
CA THR A 136 8.99 1.08 15.77
C THR A 136 7.69 0.26 15.62
N HIS A 137 7.53 -0.46 14.51
CA HIS A 137 6.31 -1.24 14.20
C HIS A 137 6.41 -2.71 14.59
N ARG A 138 7.62 -3.25 14.73
CA ARG A 138 7.85 -4.67 15.05
C ARG A 138 7.09 -5.16 16.29
N PRO A 139 7.01 -4.42 17.41
CA PRO A 139 6.24 -4.87 18.57
C PRO A 139 4.75 -5.05 18.27
N LEU A 140 4.16 -4.18 17.44
CA LEU A 140 2.75 -4.30 17.02
C LEU A 140 2.56 -5.52 16.12
N LEU A 141 3.44 -5.70 15.13
CA LEU A 141 3.42 -6.81 14.19
C LEU A 141 3.52 -8.17 14.91
N GLN A 142 4.44 -8.29 15.86
CA GLN A 142 4.62 -9.49 16.68
C GLN A 142 3.37 -9.81 17.52
N ARG A 143 2.74 -8.79 18.12
CA ARG A 143 1.49 -8.99 18.87
C ARG A 143 0.33 -9.44 17.98
N ARG A 144 0.21 -8.86 16.78
CA ARG A 144 -0.92 -9.16 15.87
C ARG A 144 -0.76 -10.49 15.14
N HIS A 145 0.49 -10.91 14.90
CA HIS A 145 0.83 -12.14 14.19
C HIS A 145 1.86 -12.97 14.99
N PRO A 146 1.46 -13.57 16.13
CA PRO A 146 2.39 -14.30 17.00
C PRO A 146 2.98 -15.56 16.37
N GLY A 147 2.37 -16.09 15.32
CA GLY A 147 2.88 -17.21 14.53
C GLY A 147 3.81 -16.82 13.38
N TRP A 148 4.31 -15.58 13.40
CA TRP A 148 5.26 -15.01 12.44
C TRP A 148 6.43 -14.34 13.17
N SER A 149 7.61 -14.41 12.58
CA SER A 149 8.76 -13.60 12.97
C SER A 149 9.01 -12.44 12.03
N PHE A 150 9.65 -11.40 12.55
CA PHE A 150 9.93 -10.15 11.86
C PHE A 150 11.39 -9.77 12.05
N SER A 151 12.17 -9.87 10.98
CA SER A 151 13.58 -9.47 10.95
C SER A 151 13.76 -8.00 11.27
N GLN A 152 14.93 -7.64 11.78
CA GLN A 152 15.40 -6.26 11.70
C GLN A 152 15.60 -5.87 10.23
N TRP A 153 15.29 -4.62 9.90
CA TRP A 153 15.61 -4.12 8.58
C TRP A 153 17.08 -3.75 8.54
N GLN A 154 17.84 -4.47 7.72
CA GLN A 154 19.23 -4.14 7.44
C GLN A 154 19.28 -3.50 6.05
N LEU A 155 19.86 -2.29 5.97
CA LEU A 155 20.26 -1.75 4.68
C LEU A 155 21.40 -2.63 4.16
N PRO A 156 21.32 -3.11 2.91
CA PRO A 156 22.42 -3.89 2.37
C PRO A 156 23.66 -2.99 2.24
N GLU A 157 24.85 -3.55 2.50
CA GLU A 157 26.13 -2.82 2.36
C GLU A 157 26.34 -2.26 0.94
N ARG A 158 25.67 -2.87 -0.05
CA ARG A 158 25.44 -2.29 -1.39
C ARG A 158 23.93 -2.30 -1.69
N PRO A 159 23.33 -1.16 -2.06
CA PRO A 159 21.93 -1.15 -2.50
C PRO A 159 21.75 -2.11 -3.67
N ASP A 160 20.72 -2.97 -3.60
CA ASP A 160 20.34 -3.81 -4.74
C ASP A 160 19.95 -2.86 -5.89
N PRO A 161 20.73 -2.82 -7.00
CA PRO A 161 20.49 -1.87 -8.07
C PRO A 161 19.14 -2.10 -8.77
N PHE A 162 18.54 -3.27 -8.55
CA PHE A 162 17.31 -3.70 -9.16
C PHE A 162 16.08 -3.52 -8.27
N LEU A 163 16.24 -3.31 -6.96
CA LEU A 163 15.11 -3.03 -6.09
C LEU A 163 14.72 -1.55 -6.21
N ARG A 164 13.90 -1.23 -7.22
CA ARG A 164 13.31 0.10 -7.40
C ARG A 164 11.82 0.07 -7.18
N GLN A 165 11.34 1.06 -6.43
CA GLN A 165 9.93 1.29 -6.24
C GLN A 165 9.49 2.43 -7.16
N ALA A 166 8.66 2.13 -8.16
CA ALA A 166 7.99 3.16 -8.94
C ALA A 166 6.88 3.78 -8.07
N ARG A 167 6.92 5.10 -7.88
CA ARG A 167 5.98 5.85 -7.05
C ARG A 167 5.17 6.80 -7.93
N SER A 168 3.85 6.66 -7.92
CA SER A 168 2.93 7.69 -8.40
C SER A 168 1.90 7.97 -7.30
N ALA A 169 1.98 9.17 -6.73
CA ALA A 169 0.92 9.76 -5.93
C ALA A 169 0.31 10.86 -6.80
N ASP A 170 -0.81 10.56 -7.45
CA ASP A 170 -1.43 11.49 -8.39
C ASP A 170 -2.35 12.46 -7.63
N GLY A 171 -1.95 13.73 -7.56
CA GLY A 171 -2.72 14.81 -6.98
C GLY A 171 -3.71 15.32 -8.02
N GLY A 172 -4.90 14.73 -8.09
CA GLY A 172 -5.91 15.08 -9.07
C GLY A 172 -6.29 16.56 -9.06
N ARG A 173 -5.74 17.34 -9.99
CA ARG A 173 -6.32 18.59 -10.51
C ARG A 173 -6.11 18.68 -12.02
N ARG A 174 -7.20 18.56 -12.77
CA ARG A 174 -7.54 19.42 -13.93
C ARG A 174 -9.05 19.35 -14.16
N SER A 175 -9.68 20.52 -14.16
CA SER A 175 -11.11 20.72 -14.41
C SER A 175 -11.28 21.60 -15.65
N GLY A 176 -12.12 21.13 -16.59
CA GLY A 176 -12.81 21.92 -17.63
C GLY A 176 -12.56 21.49 -19.08
N PRO A 177 -13.53 21.70 -20.01
CA PRO A 177 -14.97 21.46 -19.90
C PRO A 177 -15.48 20.44 -20.95
N ALA A 178 -16.77 20.12 -20.85
CA ALA A 178 -17.50 19.13 -21.64
C ALA A 178 -17.67 19.51 -23.13
N GLY A 179 -17.58 18.51 -24.00
CA GLY A 179 -18.01 18.55 -25.40
C GLY A 179 -18.41 17.14 -25.83
N GLY A 180 -19.66 16.98 -26.27
CA GLY A 180 -20.33 15.69 -26.45
C GLY A 180 -19.95 14.90 -27.71
N GLY A 181 -20.43 13.67 -27.78
CA GLY A 181 -20.33 12.82 -28.96
C GLY A 181 -20.68 11.36 -28.66
N THR A 182 -21.86 10.95 -29.11
CA THR A 182 -22.47 9.63 -29.06
C THR A 182 -21.66 8.52 -29.74
N GLY A 183 -21.72 7.29 -29.20
CA GLY A 183 -21.28 6.08 -29.92
C GLY A 183 -21.33 4.80 -29.08
N VAL A 184 -22.43 4.06 -29.18
CA VAL A 184 -22.57 2.69 -28.67
C VAL A 184 -21.91 1.74 -29.68
N GLY A 185 -20.97 0.92 -29.22
CA GLY A 185 -20.34 -0.16 -29.99
C GLY A 185 -19.98 -1.34 -29.07
N PRO A 186 -20.04 -2.59 -29.57
CA PRO A 186 -20.11 -3.79 -28.73
C PRO A 186 -18.76 -4.20 -28.12
N LEU A 187 -18.83 -4.83 -26.95
CA LEU A 187 -17.71 -5.44 -26.22
C LEU A 187 -17.18 -6.69 -26.93
N PRO A 188 -15.85 -6.85 -27.09
CA PRO A 188 -15.27 -8.16 -27.35
C PRO A 188 -14.31 -8.62 -26.24
N GLY A 189 -14.40 -9.92 -25.92
CA GLY A 189 -13.23 -10.74 -25.58
C GLY A 189 -12.89 -10.85 -24.09
N GLY A 190 -13.31 -11.96 -23.47
CA GLY A 190 -12.71 -12.44 -22.23
C GLY A 190 -11.23 -12.83 -22.39
N PRO A 191 -10.47 -12.91 -21.29
CA PRO A 191 -9.02 -13.08 -21.34
C PRO A 191 -8.61 -14.45 -21.90
N ARG A 192 -7.76 -14.43 -22.94
CA ARG A 192 -7.01 -15.60 -23.41
C ARG A 192 -5.82 -15.85 -22.49
N VAL A 193 -5.82 -17.00 -21.83
CA VAL A 193 -4.64 -17.55 -21.15
C VAL A 193 -3.86 -18.37 -22.17
N THR A 194 -2.57 -18.06 -22.37
CA THR A 194 -1.62 -18.93 -23.06
C THR A 194 -0.59 -19.40 -22.05
N PRO A 195 -0.34 -20.72 -21.91
CA PRO A 195 0.76 -21.21 -21.08
C PRO A 195 2.08 -21.03 -21.85
N GLY A 196 3.06 -20.37 -21.21
CA GLY A 196 4.45 -20.38 -21.64
C GLY A 196 5.20 -21.53 -20.97
N GLY A 197 5.97 -22.28 -21.75
CA GLY A 197 6.84 -23.37 -21.29
C GLY A 197 8.18 -22.93 -20.75
#